data_AF-A0A5Z1T8Y9-F1
#
_entry.id   AF-A0A5Z1T8Y9-F1
#
_cell.length_a   1.000
_cell.length_b   1.000
_cell.length_c   1.000
_cell.angle_alpha   90.00
_cell.angle_beta   90.00
_cell.angle_gamma   90.00
#
_symmetry.space_group_name_H-M   'P 1'
#
loop_
_entity.id
_entity.type
_entity.pdbx_description
1 polymer ?
#
loop_
_entity_poly.entity_id
_entity_poly.type
_entity_poly.pdbx_seq_one_letter_code
_entity_poly.pdbx_strand_id
1 'polypeptide(L)'
;MGGDLSIILSPKITLDLGAEQRFQTEQKINGYQNSEVRSIPTLSIGSTYSINSDTAVSVNASFGGSSASPDSIFGISLWRKF
;
A
#
# COMPACT_ATOMS: atom_id res chain seq x y z
N MET A 1 0.30 2.67 12.27
CA MET A 1 -1.18 2.62 12.48
C MET A 1 -1.83 2.96 11.16
N GLY A 2 -2.96 2.35 10.83
CA GLY A 2 -3.60 2.59 9.54
C GLY A 2 -5.02 2.04 9.50
N GLY A 3 -5.72 2.34 8.42
CA GLY A 3 -7.06 1.85 8.15
C GLY A 3 -7.25 1.57 6.67
N ASP A 4 -7.90 0.45 6.39
CA ASP A 4 -8.26 0.02 5.04
C ASP A 4 -9.78 0.02 4.90
N LEU A 5 -10.26 0.47 3.74
CA LEU A 5 -11.66 0.48 3.35
C LEU A 5 -11.78 -0.22 1.99
N SER A 6 -12.52 -1.33 1.97
CA SER A 6 -12.85 -2.04 0.73
C SER A 6 -14.35 -1.92 0.45
N ILE A 7 -14.68 -1.51 -0.77
CA ILE A 7 -16.05 -1.34 -1.25
C ILE A 7 -16.27 -2.30 -2.41
N ILE A 8 -17.26 -3.18 -2.28
CA ILE A 8 -17.70 -4.05 -3.35
C ILE A 8 -18.68 -3.26 -4.22
N LEU A 9 -18.24 -2.88 -5.42
CA LEU A 9 -19.06 -2.12 -6.37
C LEU A 9 -19.97 -3.05 -7.18
N SER A 10 -19.51 -4.27 -7.45
CA SER A 10 -20.28 -5.32 -8.11
C SER A 10 -19.67 -6.70 -7.77
N PRO A 11 -20.32 -7.82 -8.14
CA PRO A 11 -19.74 -9.16 -7.94
C PRO A 11 -18.37 -9.36 -8.59
N LYS A 12 -17.99 -8.49 -9.55
CA LYS A 12 -16.71 -8.57 -10.24
C LYS A 12 -15.74 -7.45 -9.89
N ILE A 13 -16.14 -6.40 -9.18
CA ILE A 13 -15.30 -5.20 -9.00
C ILE A 13 -15.29 -4.79 -7.53
N THR A 14 -14.08 -4.62 -7.00
CA THR A 14 -13.83 -3.96 -5.70
C THR A 14 -13.03 -2.68 -5.90
N LEU A 15 -13.25 -1.73 -5.00
CA LEU A 15 -12.46 -0.53 -4.83
C LEU A 15 -11.86 -0.58 -3.43
N ASP A 16 -10.54 -0.45 -3.35
CA ASP A 16 -9.77 -0.57 -2.12
C ASP A 16 -9.09 0.77 -1.84
N LEU A 17 -9.25 1.30 -0.64
CA LEU A 17 -8.64 2.53 -0.14
C LEU A 17 -7.86 2.20 1.12
N GLY A 18 -6.67 2.76 1.28
CA GLY A 18 -5.83 2.54 2.45
C GLY A 18 -5.15 3.82 2.90
N ALA A 19 -5.00 3.96 4.20
CA ALA A 19 -4.20 5.01 4.80
C ALA A 19 -3.31 4.37 5.87
N GLU A 20 -1.99 4.49 5.70
CA GLU A 20 -1.01 3.91 6.61
C GLU A 20 -0.06 4.98 7.13
N GLN A 21 0.20 4.95 8.44
CA GLN A 21 1.24 5.72 9.10
C GLN A 21 2.30 4.76 9.65
N ARG A 22 3.49 4.79 9.07
CA ARG A 22 4.66 4.03 9.53
C ARG A 22 5.63 4.94 10.28
N PHE A 23 6.28 4.39 11.30
CA PHE A 23 7.33 5.09 12.03
C PHE A 23 8.59 4.24 12.00
N GLN A 24 9.72 4.88 11.64
CA GLN A 24 11.04 4.28 11.71
C GLN A 24 11.81 4.98 12.81
N THR A 25 12.27 4.22 13.81
CA THR A 25 13.15 4.75 14.86
C THR A 25 14.54 5.05 14.33
N GLU A 26 15.31 5.83 15.08
CA GLU A 26 16.71 6.08 14.77
C GLU A 26 17.49 4.77 14.62
N GLN A 27 18.39 4.75 13.63
CA GLN A 27 19.31 3.64 13.44
C GLN A 27 20.68 4.04 13.98
N LYS A 28 21.27 3.16 14.80
CA LYS A 28 22.64 3.30 15.29
C LYS A 28 23.51 2.21 14.70
N ILE A 29 24.70 2.58 14.25
CA ILE A 29 25.74 1.67 13.79
C ILE A 29 26.95 1.92 14.66
N ASN A 30 27.43 0.88 15.36
CA ASN A 30 28.55 0.97 16.30
C ASN A 30 28.36 2.04 17.39
N GLY A 31 27.13 2.23 17.86
CA GLY A 31 26.79 3.23 18.89
C GLY A 31 26.61 4.65 18.36
N TYR A 32 26.98 4.93 17.11
CA TYR A 32 26.77 6.24 16.47
C TYR A 32 25.47 6.28 15.68
N GLN A 33 24.72 7.37 15.81
CA GLN A 33 23.49 7.57 15.07
C GLN A 33 23.78 7.77 13.59
N ASN A 34 23.16 6.94 12.75
CA ASN A 34 23.30 6.95 11.30
C ASN A 34 22.01 7.42 10.60
N SER A 35 20.85 7.29 11.25
CA SER A 35 19.59 7.81 10.72
C SER A 35 18.75 8.45 11.80
N GLU A 36 17.99 9.46 11.40
CA GLU A 36 16.97 10.09 12.24
C GLU A 36 15.69 9.24 12.30
N VAL A 37 14.81 9.60 13.24
CA VAL A 37 13.44 9.08 13.31
C VAL A 37 12.66 9.60 12.11
N ARG A 38 11.90 8.72 11.43
CA ARG A 38 11.10 9.08 10.26
C ARG A 38 9.64 8.72 10.47
N SER A 39 8.78 9.66 10.08
CA SER A 39 7.35 9.47 9.93
C SER A 39 7.05 9.25 8.45
N ILE A 40 6.40 8.15 8.11
CA ILE A 40 6.18 7.70 6.74
C ILE A 40 4.67 7.45 6.54
N PRO A 41 3.87 8.52 6.35
CA PRO A 41 2.48 8.43 5.94
C PRO A 41 2.38 7.99 4.48
N THR A 42 1.40 7.15 4.19
CA THR A 42 1.13 6.60 2.86
C THR A 42 -0.39 6.53 2.65
N LEU A 43 -0.85 6.95 1.48
CA LEU A 43 -2.23 6.76 1.03
C LEU A 43 -2.25 5.80 -0.16
N SER A 44 -3.19 4.88 -0.21
CA SER A 44 -3.32 3.93 -1.31
C SER A 44 -4.75 3.86 -1.85
N ILE A 45 -4.85 3.64 -3.15
CA ILE A 45 -6.08 3.34 -3.86
C ILE A 45 -5.83 2.18 -4.81
N GLY A 46 -6.78 1.28 -4.95
CA GLY A 46 -6.69 0.17 -5.87
C GLY A 46 -8.05 -0.31 -6.30
N SER A 47 -8.08 -1.11 -7.36
CA SER A 47 -9.28 -1.80 -7.79
C SER A 47 -8.93 -3.19 -8.27
N THR A 48 -9.77 -4.14 -7.90
CA THR A 48 -9.65 -5.53 -8.33
C THR A 48 -10.83 -5.90 -9.21
N TYR A 49 -10.54 -6.52 -10.34
CA TYR A 49 -11.51 -7.11 -11.26
C TYR A 49 -11.41 -8.64 -11.25
N SER A 50 -12.50 -9.30 -10.90
CA SER A 50 -12.64 -10.76 -11.01
C SER A 50 -12.98 -11.14 -12.45
N ILE A 51 -12.06 -11.86 -13.09
CA ILE A 51 -12.21 -12.42 -14.43
C ILE A 51 -13.18 -13.61 -14.34
N ASN A 52 -12.97 -14.48 -13.35
CA ASN A 52 -13.80 -15.63 -13.02
C ASN A 52 -13.66 -16.00 -11.52
N SER A 53 -14.24 -17.14 -11.10
CA SER A 53 -14.23 -17.61 -9.71
C SER A 53 -12.83 -17.71 -9.09
N ASP A 54 -11.82 -17.95 -9.92
CA ASP A 54 -10.48 -18.31 -9.47
C ASP A 54 -9.42 -17.39 -10.03
N THR A 55 -9.76 -16.36 -10.81
CA THR A 55 -8.80 -15.46 -11.45
C THR A 55 -9.25 -14.01 -11.29
N ALA A 56 -8.34 -13.16 -10.82
CA ALA A 56 -8.57 -11.73 -10.69
C ALA A 56 -7.33 -10.93 -11.12
N VAL A 57 -7.55 -9.74 -11.65
CA VAL A 57 -6.50 -8.75 -11.91
C VAL A 57 -6.74 -7.55 -11.02
N SER A 58 -5.69 -6.97 -10.46
CA SER A 58 -5.80 -5.73 -9.70
C SER A 58 -4.79 -4.70 -10.15
N VAL A 59 -5.17 -3.44 -10.01
CA VAL A 59 -4.30 -2.28 -10.16
C VAL A 59 -4.32 -1.49 -8.86
N ASN A 60 -3.17 -0.97 -8.46
CA ASN A 60 -3.07 -0.13 -7.27
C ASN A 60 -2.09 1.02 -7.48
N ALA A 61 -2.34 2.11 -6.76
CA ALA A 61 -1.50 3.27 -6.63
C ALA A 61 -1.31 3.59 -5.15
N SER A 62 -0.11 3.99 -4.78
CA SER A 62 0.25 4.40 -3.43
C SER A 62 1.06 5.69 -3.51
N PHE A 63 0.76 6.64 -2.62
CA PHE A 63 1.34 7.98 -2.61
C PHE A 63 2.01 8.22 -1.26
N GLY A 64 3.29 8.58 -1.29
CA GLY A 64 4.06 8.91 -0.12
C GLY A 64 3.76 10.32 0.37
N GLY A 65 3.51 10.48 1.68
CA GLY A 65 3.30 11.78 2.30
C GLY A 65 4.53 12.34 3.02
N SER A 66 5.73 11.77 2.79
CA SER A 66 6.99 12.23 3.40
C SER A 66 8.16 12.04 2.46
N SER A 67 9.27 12.75 2.72
CA SER A 67 10.55 12.54 2.03
C SER A 67 11.24 11.21 2.35
N ALA A 68 10.64 10.40 3.22
CA ALA A 68 11.11 9.08 3.60
C ALA A 68 10.36 7.93 2.89
N SER A 69 9.37 8.25 2.05
CA SER A 69 8.69 7.33 1.14
C SER A 69 8.94 7.72 -0.32
N PRO A 70 8.79 6.79 -1.28
CA PRO A 70 8.67 7.14 -2.69
C PRO A 70 7.48 8.07 -2.91
N ASP A 71 7.59 9.01 -3.85
CA ASP A 71 6.50 9.95 -4.18
C ASP A 71 5.23 9.20 -4.60
N SER A 72 5.39 8.19 -5.44
CA SER A 72 4.31 7.29 -5.83
C SER A 72 4.81 5.90 -6.24
N ILE A 73 3.98 4.89 -6.04
CA ILE A 73 4.18 3.51 -6.46
C ILE A 73 2.92 3.06 -7.20
N PHE A 74 3.08 2.49 -8.39
CA PHE A 74 1.99 1.88 -9.16
C PHE A 74 2.25 0.39 -9.31
N GLY A 75 1.20 -0.41 -9.19
CA GLY A 75 1.28 -1.86 -9.30
C GLY A 75 0.14 -2.45 -10.11
N ILE A 76 0.44 -3.58 -10.75
CA ILE A 76 -0.52 -4.45 -11.39
C ILE A 76 -0.25 -5.86 -10.87
N SER A 77 -1.31 -6.61 -10.53
CA SER A 77 -1.17 -7.99 -10.07
C SER A 77 -2.19 -8.90 -10.74
N LEU A 78 -1.80 -10.14 -10.99
CA LEU A 78 -2.67 -11.21 -11.47
C LEU A 78 -2.71 -12.30 -10.40
N TRP A 79 -3.89 -12.54 -9.85
CA TRP A 79 -4.14 -13.55 -8.84
C TRP A 79 -4.88 -14.73 -9.45
N ARG A 80 -4.45 -15.94 -9.07
CA ARG A 80 -5.15 -17.18 -9.37
C ARG A 80 -5.29 -18.02 -8.11
N LYS A 81 -6.52 -18.42 -7.77
CA LYS A 81 -6.83 -19.37 -6.70
C LYS A 81 -6.61 -20.80 -7.22
N PHE A 82 -6.07 -21.67 -6.36
CA PHE A 82 -5.81 -23.09 -6.64
C PHE A 82 -6.95 -23.97 -6.12
#